data_AF-A0A2D3UUK2-F1
#
_entry.id   AF-A0A2D3UUK2-F1
#
_cell.length_a   1.000
_cell.length_b   1.000
_cell.length_c   1.000
_cell.angle_alpha   90.00
_cell.angle_beta   90.00
_cell.angle_gamma   90.00
#
_symmetry.space_group_name_H-M   'P 1'
#
loop_
_entity.id
_entity.type
_entity.pdbx_description
1 polymer ?
#
loop_
_entity_poly.entity_id
_entity_poly.type
_entity_poly.pdbx_seq_one_letter_code
_entity_poly.pdbx_strand_id
1 'polypeptide(L)'
;MASGRKWYCAERYAHRDGYIKNKDLDGKVLESNDGLKRFGDCPSTMTTSLDYESLVRDWCTHIDEIPEGSPGHKADVRQSEDAGRYLCDYIYFNSLAYFGRKCGDVEGGACTARPVLFLHVPAESDATTLANGRAVAMALIQAMANDLATSTTAND
;
A
#
# COMPACT_ATOMS: atom_id res chain seq x y z
N MET A 1 7.37 5.07 5.90
CA MET A 1 8.53 5.78 5.30
C MET A 1 9.52 4.73 4.84
N ALA A 2 10.12 4.89 3.67
CA ALA A 2 11.16 4.00 3.16
C ALA A 2 12.52 4.71 3.22
N SER A 3 13.30 4.45 4.26
CA SER A 3 14.63 5.07 4.44
C SER A 3 15.51 4.80 3.22
N GLY A 4 16.00 5.87 2.58
CA GLY A 4 16.84 5.81 1.38
C GLY A 4 16.12 5.99 0.05
N ARG A 5 14.78 5.96 0.01
CA ARG A 5 14.00 6.32 -1.19
C ARG A 5 13.70 7.82 -1.18
N LYS A 6 13.82 8.47 -2.35
CA LYS A 6 13.46 9.88 -2.58
C LYS A 6 12.15 10.05 -3.37
N TRP A 7 11.43 8.96 -3.56
CA TRP A 7 10.21 8.86 -4.35
C TRP A 7 9.12 8.17 -3.53
N TYR A 8 7.89 8.30 -3.99
CA TYR A 8 6.70 7.69 -3.38
C TYR A 8 6.40 6.36 -4.07
N CYS A 9 5.98 5.35 -3.32
CA CYS A 9 5.69 4.02 -3.84
C CYS A 9 4.34 3.48 -3.37
N ALA A 10 3.47 3.12 -4.30
CA ALA A 10 2.37 2.20 -4.01
C ALA A 10 2.91 0.76 -4.00
N GLU A 11 2.65 0.01 -2.93
CA GLU A 11 3.13 -1.37 -2.78
C GLU A 11 2.10 -2.37 -3.33
N ARG A 12 2.51 -3.18 -4.30
CA ARG A 12 1.65 -4.12 -5.04
C ARG A 12 1.17 -5.29 -4.17
N TYR A 13 2.09 -5.86 -3.39
CA TYR A 13 1.80 -7.00 -2.52
C TYR A 13 2.57 -6.91 -1.21
N ALA A 14 2.07 -7.65 -0.22
CA ALA A 14 2.70 -7.85 1.06
C ALA A 14 3.08 -9.33 1.26
N HIS A 15 4.09 -9.61 2.09
CA HIS A 15 4.54 -10.97 2.35
C HIS A 15 4.03 -11.49 3.70
N ARG A 16 3.75 -12.78 3.80
CA ARG A 16 3.34 -13.40 5.07
C ARG A 16 4.52 -13.59 6.03
N ASP A 17 5.68 -13.87 5.47
CA ASP A 17 6.84 -14.44 6.16
C ASP A 17 8.11 -13.59 5.96
N GLY A 18 9.18 -13.90 6.70
CA GLY A 18 10.51 -13.30 6.50
C GLY A 18 10.93 -12.20 7.48
N TYR A 19 10.12 -11.93 8.52
CA TYR A 19 10.35 -10.89 9.52
C TYR A 19 11.36 -11.26 10.64
N ILE A 20 12.42 -12.00 10.30
CA ILE A 20 13.38 -12.57 11.27
C ILE A 20 14.63 -11.71 11.47
N LYS A 21 14.86 -10.72 10.60
CA LYS A 21 16.14 -10.00 10.52
C LYS A 21 16.23 -8.79 11.44
N ASN A 22 15.16 -8.00 11.52
CA ASN A 22 15.18 -6.69 12.16
C ASN A 22 14.33 -6.71 13.43
N LYS A 23 14.89 -6.21 14.54
CA LYS A 23 14.18 -6.03 15.79
C LYS A 23 13.23 -4.83 15.70
N ASP A 24 12.06 -4.94 16.32
CA ASP A 24 11.17 -3.82 16.55
C ASP A 24 11.70 -2.85 17.64
N LEU A 25 10.92 -1.82 17.95
CA LEU A 25 11.26 -0.84 19.00
C LEU A 25 11.33 -1.48 20.40
N ASP A 26 10.67 -2.62 20.61
CA ASP A 26 10.72 -3.41 21.86
C ASP A 26 11.88 -4.42 21.86
N GLY A 27 12.71 -4.46 20.81
CA GLY A 27 13.80 -5.42 20.66
C GLY A 27 13.36 -6.83 20.25
N LYS A 28 12.10 -7.01 19.83
CA LYS A 28 11.52 -8.30 19.46
C LYS A 28 11.67 -8.58 17.97
N VAL A 29 11.76 -9.87 17.64
CA VAL A 29 11.67 -10.40 16.27
C VAL A 29 10.62 -11.50 16.24
N LEU A 30 10.03 -11.75 15.08
CA LEU A 30 9.14 -12.90 14.90
C LEU A 30 9.95 -14.18 14.70
N GLU A 31 9.38 -15.30 15.10
CA GLU A 31 9.92 -16.63 14.77
C GLU A 31 9.75 -16.91 13.27
N SER A 32 10.62 -17.75 12.69
CA SER A 32 10.59 -18.06 11.26
C SER A 32 9.26 -18.66 10.77
N ASN A 33 8.50 -19.32 11.64
CA ASN A 33 7.21 -19.93 11.30
C ASN A 33 6.00 -19.14 11.82
N ASP A 34 6.20 -17.92 12.33
CA ASP A 34 5.14 -17.11 12.91
C ASP A 34 4.04 -16.77 11.91
N GLY A 35 4.42 -16.40 10.68
CA GLY A 35 3.49 -16.11 9.59
C GLY A 35 2.59 -17.30 9.27
N LEU A 36 3.16 -18.50 9.09
CA LEU A 36 2.39 -19.73 8.88
C LEU A 36 1.49 -20.08 10.08
N LYS A 37 1.94 -19.87 11.32
CA LYS A 37 1.15 -20.11 12.53
C LYS A 37 -0.08 -19.19 12.62
N ARG A 38 0.06 -17.91 12.23
CA ARG A 38 -0.99 -16.89 12.37
C ARG A 38 -1.88 -16.73 11.13
N PHE A 39 -1.33 -17.04 9.96
CA PHE A 39 -1.94 -16.79 8.65
C PHE A 39 -1.82 -18.01 7.72
N GLY A 40 -1.89 -19.22 8.27
CA GLY A 40 -1.84 -20.46 7.49
C GLY A 40 -3.01 -20.62 6.52
N ASP A 41 -4.09 -19.88 6.75
CA ASP A 41 -5.25 -19.73 5.87
C ASP A 41 -5.03 -18.72 4.71
N CYS A 42 -3.99 -17.88 4.79
CA CYS A 42 -3.68 -16.88 3.77
C CYS A 42 -2.54 -17.33 2.84
N PRO A 43 -2.52 -16.85 1.58
CA PRO A 43 -1.38 -17.04 0.70
C PRO A 43 -0.07 -16.46 1.26
N SER A 44 1.08 -16.89 0.74
CA SER A 44 2.39 -16.35 1.16
C SER A 44 2.60 -14.88 0.77
N THR A 45 1.84 -14.41 -0.23
CA THR A 45 1.81 -13.02 -0.68
C THR A 45 0.37 -12.62 -0.94
N MET A 46 -0.04 -11.45 -0.47
CA MET A 46 -1.40 -10.94 -0.69
C MET A 46 -1.36 -9.61 -1.44
N THR A 47 -2.34 -9.39 -2.32
CA THR A 47 -2.55 -8.14 -3.04
C THR A 47 -3.85 -7.47 -2.59
N THR A 48 -3.93 -6.16 -2.83
CA THR A 48 -5.20 -5.42 -2.81
C THR A 48 -6.24 -6.06 -3.74
N SER A 49 -7.52 -5.88 -3.44
CA SER A 49 -8.62 -6.23 -4.35
C SER A 49 -8.98 -5.10 -5.33
N LEU A 50 -8.40 -3.91 -5.16
CA LEU A 50 -8.53 -2.82 -6.12
C LEU A 50 -7.82 -3.19 -7.44
N ASP A 51 -8.24 -2.60 -8.57
CA ASP A 51 -7.48 -2.75 -9.82
C ASP A 51 -6.18 -1.95 -9.69
N TYR A 52 -5.13 -2.62 -9.21
CA TYR A 52 -3.84 -1.99 -8.92
C TYR A 52 -3.25 -1.27 -10.14
N GLU A 53 -3.34 -1.86 -11.32
CA GLU A 53 -2.75 -1.28 -12.54
C GLU A 53 -3.53 -0.04 -12.98
N SER A 54 -4.86 -0.08 -12.91
CA SER A 54 -5.70 1.09 -13.19
C SER A 54 -5.47 2.19 -12.14
N LEU A 55 -5.46 1.82 -10.87
CA LEU A 55 -5.26 2.73 -9.74
C LEU A 55 -3.92 3.46 -9.83
N VAL A 56 -2.82 2.76 -10.13
CA VAL A 56 -1.49 3.38 -10.26
C VAL A 56 -1.46 4.33 -11.46
N ARG A 57 -2.07 3.95 -12.59
CA ARG A 57 -2.19 4.83 -13.76
C ARG A 57 -2.95 6.11 -13.41
N ASP A 58 -4.10 5.98 -12.76
CA ASP A 58 -4.95 7.12 -12.37
C ASP A 58 -4.24 8.01 -11.32
N TRP A 59 -3.49 7.40 -10.40
CA TRP A 59 -2.65 8.14 -9.47
C TRP A 59 -1.59 8.97 -10.19
N CYS A 60 -0.87 8.39 -11.16
CA CYS A 60 0.08 9.13 -11.98
C CYS A 60 -0.60 10.30 -12.74
N THR A 61 -1.77 10.08 -13.33
CA THR A 61 -2.55 11.14 -13.98
C THR A 61 -2.89 12.26 -13.02
N HIS A 62 -3.39 11.97 -11.82
CA HIS A 62 -3.67 13.00 -10.82
C HIS A 62 -2.41 13.79 -10.41
N ILE A 63 -1.24 13.15 -10.37
CA ILE A 63 0.03 13.85 -10.10
C ILE A 63 0.40 14.83 -11.22
N ASP A 64 0.22 14.41 -12.49
CA ASP A 64 0.50 15.24 -13.66
C ASP A 64 -0.46 16.45 -13.77
N GLU A 65 -1.69 16.30 -13.28
CA GLU A 65 -2.71 17.36 -13.25
C GLU A 65 -2.48 18.40 -12.13
N ILE A 66 -1.60 18.15 -11.16
CA ILE A 66 -1.27 19.13 -10.12
C ILE A 66 -0.67 20.37 -10.79
N PRO A 67 -1.22 21.58 -10.56
CA PRO A 67 -0.72 22.80 -11.20
C PRO A 67 0.73 23.12 -10.85
N GLU A 68 1.47 23.70 -11.80
CA GLU A 68 2.83 24.17 -11.57
C GLU A 68 2.90 25.13 -10.37
N GLY A 69 3.90 24.94 -9.52
CA GLY A 69 4.06 25.70 -8.27
C GLY A 69 3.21 25.21 -7.09
N SER A 70 2.32 24.23 -7.29
CA SER A 70 1.57 23.60 -6.20
C SER A 70 2.34 22.43 -5.57
N PRO A 71 2.11 22.12 -4.27
CA PRO A 71 2.73 20.95 -3.63
C PRO A 71 2.40 19.65 -4.37
N GLY A 72 3.41 18.82 -4.57
CA GLY A 72 3.29 17.54 -5.28
C GLY A 72 3.36 17.61 -6.80
N HIS A 73 3.46 18.80 -7.41
CA HIS A 73 3.63 18.94 -8.86
C HIS A 73 4.83 18.12 -9.35
N LYS A 74 4.59 17.20 -10.29
CA LYS A 74 5.59 16.26 -10.83
C LYS A 74 6.34 15.46 -9.76
N ALA A 75 5.67 15.12 -8.67
CA ALA A 75 6.25 14.22 -7.67
C ALA A 75 6.63 12.87 -8.31
N ASP A 76 7.79 12.33 -7.95
CA ASP A 76 8.24 11.01 -8.41
C ASP A 76 7.42 9.92 -7.70
N VAL A 77 6.42 9.38 -8.39
CA VAL A 77 5.56 8.29 -7.92
C VAL A 77 5.85 7.02 -8.71
N ARG A 78 5.89 5.88 -8.02
CA ARG A 78 6.24 4.58 -8.63
C ARG A 78 5.39 3.45 -8.06
N GLN A 79 5.33 2.36 -8.80
CA GLN A 79 4.96 1.06 -8.25
C GLN A 79 6.15 0.43 -7.53
N SER A 80 5.87 -0.41 -6.53
CA SER A 80 6.86 -1.22 -5.83
C SER A 80 6.28 -2.60 -5.54
N GLU A 81 7.11 -3.62 -5.70
CA GLU A 81 6.78 -5.02 -5.43
C GLU A 81 7.45 -5.51 -4.14
N ASP A 82 8.06 -4.60 -3.38
CA ASP A 82 8.82 -4.94 -2.19
C ASP A 82 8.72 -3.82 -1.15
N ALA A 83 7.79 -4.00 -0.22
CA ALA A 83 7.62 -3.16 0.96
C ALA A 83 8.70 -3.44 2.04
N GLY A 84 9.66 -4.32 1.77
CA GLY A 84 10.67 -4.80 2.69
C GLY A 84 10.22 -6.03 3.48
N ARG A 85 10.97 -6.35 4.54
CA ARG A 85 10.63 -7.43 5.49
C ARG A 85 10.79 -6.91 6.93
N TYR A 86 9.95 -5.93 7.25
CA TYR A 86 9.84 -5.30 8.56
C TYR A 86 8.40 -4.82 8.80
N LEU A 87 8.16 -3.87 9.70
CA LEU A 87 6.83 -3.45 10.12
C LEU A 87 5.93 -2.92 9.00
N CYS A 88 6.48 -2.26 7.96
CA CYS A 88 5.67 -1.74 6.85
C CYS A 88 4.93 -2.88 6.11
N ASP A 89 5.70 -3.87 5.64
CA ASP A 89 5.17 -5.06 4.96
C ASP A 89 4.29 -5.89 5.91
N TYR A 90 4.69 -6.03 7.18
CA TYR A 90 3.90 -6.74 8.20
C TYR A 90 2.51 -6.10 8.40
N ILE A 91 2.44 -4.78 8.56
CA ILE A 91 1.17 -4.06 8.73
C ILE A 91 0.32 -4.18 7.47
N TYR A 92 0.93 -4.10 6.29
CA TYR A 92 0.22 -4.25 5.02
C TYR A 92 -0.40 -5.64 4.89
N PHE A 93 0.38 -6.70 5.14
CA PHE A 93 -0.11 -8.07 5.10
C PHE A 93 -1.23 -8.32 6.11
N ASN A 94 -1.05 -7.87 7.36
CA ASN A 94 -2.06 -8.00 8.41
C ASN A 94 -3.38 -7.33 8.02
N SER A 95 -3.31 -6.16 7.40
CA SER A 95 -4.50 -5.42 6.96
C SER A 95 -5.22 -6.16 5.82
N LEU A 96 -4.48 -6.65 4.82
CA LEU A 96 -5.04 -7.46 3.73
C LEU A 96 -5.71 -8.74 4.26
N ALA A 97 -5.03 -9.47 5.14
CA ALA A 97 -5.54 -10.68 5.76
C ALA A 97 -6.81 -10.41 6.60
N TYR A 98 -6.83 -9.32 7.36
CA TYR A 98 -7.99 -8.94 8.17
C TYR A 98 -9.23 -8.69 7.31
N PHE A 99 -9.12 -7.85 6.27
CA PHE A 99 -10.25 -7.58 5.38
C PHE A 99 -10.67 -8.81 4.58
N GLY A 100 -9.70 -9.59 4.09
CA GLY A 100 -9.98 -10.81 3.34
C GLY A 100 -10.76 -11.83 4.15
N ARG A 101 -10.36 -12.06 5.41
CA ARG A 101 -11.11 -12.92 6.34
C ARG A 101 -12.51 -12.39 6.64
N LYS A 102 -12.65 -11.06 6.80
CA LYS A 102 -13.94 -10.42 7.08
C LYS A 102 -14.92 -10.56 5.92
N CYS A 103 -14.43 -10.50 4.69
CA CYS A 103 -15.23 -10.64 3.47
C CYS A 103 -15.37 -12.10 2.99
N GLY A 104 -14.56 -13.02 3.51
CA GLY A 104 -14.54 -14.44 3.10
C GLY A 104 -13.60 -14.72 1.92
N ASP A 105 -13.00 -13.69 1.33
CA ASP A 105 -12.10 -13.79 0.18
C ASP A 105 -10.69 -13.35 0.56
N VAL A 106 -9.79 -14.32 0.79
CA VAL A 106 -8.36 -14.04 1.07
C VAL A 106 -7.53 -13.90 -0.22
N GLU A 107 -8.08 -14.28 -1.36
CA GLU A 107 -7.50 -14.13 -2.70
C GLU A 107 -8.63 -13.87 -3.71
N GLY A 108 -8.40 -13.06 -4.74
CA GLY A 108 -9.46 -12.67 -5.69
C GLY A 108 -10.61 -11.89 -5.02
N GLY A 109 -11.85 -12.15 -5.44
CA GLY A 109 -13.05 -11.53 -4.87
C GLY A 109 -13.39 -10.16 -5.47
N ALA A 110 -14.45 -9.55 -4.93
CA ALA A 110 -14.88 -8.20 -5.33
C ALA A 110 -13.86 -7.13 -4.89
N CYS A 111 -13.87 -5.96 -5.53
CA CYS A 111 -12.96 -4.86 -5.18
C CYS A 111 -13.10 -4.39 -3.71
N THR A 112 -14.22 -4.68 -3.07
CA THR A 112 -14.52 -4.36 -1.67
C THR A 112 -14.02 -5.41 -0.68
N ALA A 113 -13.46 -6.55 -1.13
CA ALA A 113 -13.01 -7.63 -0.26
C ALA A 113 -11.78 -7.24 0.57
N ARG A 114 -10.80 -6.57 -0.05
CA ARG A 114 -9.51 -6.14 0.54
C ARG A 114 -9.06 -4.80 -0.06
N PRO A 115 -9.83 -3.69 0.07
CA PRO A 115 -9.52 -2.40 -0.54
C PRO A 115 -8.43 -1.65 0.24
N VAL A 116 -7.28 -2.30 0.41
CA VAL A 116 -6.16 -1.86 1.23
C VAL A 116 -4.98 -1.64 0.30
N LEU A 117 -4.25 -0.56 0.52
CA LEU A 117 -2.99 -0.28 -0.17
C LEU A 117 -1.99 0.26 0.85
N PHE A 118 -0.70 0.09 0.60
CA PHE A 118 0.36 0.70 1.39
C PHE A 118 1.15 1.70 0.56
N LEU A 119 1.34 2.90 1.08
CA LEU A 119 2.13 3.97 0.47
C LEU A 119 3.44 4.14 1.23
N HIS A 120 4.55 3.79 0.60
CA HIS A 120 5.86 4.23 1.06
C HIS A 120 6.13 5.66 0.61
N VAL A 121 6.57 6.48 1.56
CA VAL A 121 6.94 7.89 1.36
C VAL A 121 8.42 8.10 1.69
N PRO A 122 9.07 9.17 1.15
CA PRO A 122 10.41 9.60 1.54
C PRO A 122 10.55 9.81 3.05
N ALA A 123 11.79 9.80 3.55
CA ALA A 123 12.06 9.89 4.99
C ALA A 123 12.18 11.34 5.48
N GLU A 124 12.42 12.28 4.58
CA GLU A 124 12.50 13.70 4.85
C GLU A 124 11.16 14.24 5.37
N SER A 125 11.22 15.18 6.31
CA SER A 125 10.04 15.65 7.05
C SER A 125 10.01 17.17 7.24
N ASP A 126 10.70 17.91 6.39
CA ASP A 126 10.58 19.38 6.36
C ASP A 126 9.20 19.80 5.83
N ALA A 127 8.83 21.06 6.05
CA ALA A 127 7.51 21.58 5.70
C ALA A 127 7.15 21.40 4.22
N THR A 128 8.13 21.55 3.31
CA THR A 128 7.91 21.38 1.87
C THR A 128 7.68 19.90 1.55
N THR A 129 8.50 19.01 2.10
CA THR A 129 8.32 17.57 1.90
C THR A 129 6.98 17.08 2.45
N LEU A 130 6.55 17.56 3.61
CA LEU A 130 5.25 17.21 4.18
C LEU A 130 4.08 17.73 3.33
N ALA A 131 4.18 18.96 2.80
CA ALA A 131 3.17 19.50 1.90
C ALA A 131 3.06 18.69 0.61
N ASN A 132 4.21 18.31 0.02
CA ASN A 132 4.26 17.43 -1.16
C ASN A 132 3.67 16.05 -0.85
N GLY A 133 4.09 15.43 0.26
CA GLY A 133 3.62 14.11 0.66
C GLY A 133 2.12 14.08 0.92
N ARG A 134 1.55 15.15 1.49
CA ARG A 134 0.10 15.31 1.62
C ARG A 134 -0.59 15.33 0.27
N ALA A 135 -0.12 16.14 -0.68
CA ALA A 135 -0.72 16.23 -2.00
C ALA A 135 -0.66 14.88 -2.75
N VAL A 136 0.49 14.20 -2.69
CA VAL A 136 0.69 12.89 -3.30
C VAL A 136 -0.22 11.83 -2.69
N ALA A 137 -0.36 11.81 -1.36
CA ALA A 137 -1.25 10.89 -0.67
C ALA A 137 -2.72 11.16 -1.00
N MET A 138 -3.13 12.43 -1.10
CA MET A 138 -4.49 12.80 -1.51
C MET A 138 -4.80 12.32 -2.93
N ALA A 139 -3.86 12.48 -3.87
CA ALA A 139 -4.02 12.00 -5.25
C ALA A 139 -4.21 10.48 -5.32
N LEU A 140 -3.49 9.72 -4.48
CA LEU A 140 -3.64 8.26 -4.37
C LEU A 140 -5.01 7.86 -3.80
N ILE A 141 -5.45 8.54 -2.74
CA ILE A 141 -6.77 8.32 -2.13
C ILE A 141 -7.88 8.61 -3.14
N GLN A 142 -7.72 9.65 -3.97
CA GLN A 142 -8.68 9.96 -5.03
C GLN A 142 -8.74 8.84 -6.09
N ALA A 143 -7.59 8.30 -6.51
CA ALA A 143 -7.55 7.15 -7.42
C ALA A 143 -8.23 5.91 -6.81
N MET A 144 -7.97 5.62 -5.52
CA MET A 144 -8.64 4.53 -4.79
C MET A 144 -10.16 4.73 -4.72
N ALA A 145 -10.62 5.95 -4.44
CA ALA A 145 -12.04 6.25 -4.34
C ALA A 145 -12.75 6.11 -5.70
N ASN A 146 -12.09 6.51 -6.79
CA ASN A 146 -12.61 6.35 -8.15
C ASN A 146 -12.78 4.87 -8.52
N ASP A 147 -11.79 4.02 -8.24
CA ASP A 147 -11.85 2.57 -8.50
C ASP A 147 -13.01 1.89 -7.75
N LEU A 148 -13.24 2.27 -6.50
CA LEU A 148 -14.36 1.78 -5.69
C LEU A 148 -15.72 2.24 -6.24
N ALA A 149 -15.82 3.51 -6.68
CA ALA A 149 -17.05 4.06 -7.23
C ALA A 149 -17.43 3.42 -8.57
N THR A 150 -16.48 3.27 -9.50
CA THR A 150 -16.71 2.67 -10.82
C THR A 150 -17.10 1.20 -10.70
N SER A 151 -16.46 0.47 -9.80
CA SER A 151 -16.78 -0.94 -9.54
C SER A 151 -18.17 -1.15 -8.94
N THR A 152 -18.72 -0.15 -8.23
CA THR A 152 -20.09 -0.21 -7.70
C THR A 152 -21.11 -0.02 -8.82
N THR A 153 -20.87 0.92 -9.74
CA THR A 153 -21.77 1.21 -10.87
C THR A 153 -21.83 0.11 -11.94
N ALA A 154 -20.87 -0.82 -11.97
CA ALA A 154 -20.84 -1.93 -12.91
C ALA A 154 -21.72 -3.13 -12.49
N ASN A 155 -22.24 -3.13 -11.26
CA ASN A 155 -23.06 -4.19 -10.69
C ASN A 155 -24.54 -3.80 -10.47
N ASP A 156 -24.95 -2.61 -10.94
CA ASP A 156 -26.33 -2.11 -10.99
C ASP A 156 -26.89 -2.13 -12.43
#